data_AF-A0A840X701-F1
#
_entry.id   AF-A0A840X701-F1
#
_cell.length_a   1.000
_cell.length_b   1.000
_cell.length_c   1.000
_cell.angle_alpha   90.00
_cell.angle_beta   90.00
_cell.angle_gamma   90.00
#
_symmetry.space_group_name_H-M   'P 1'
#
loop_
_entity.id
_entity.type
_entity.pdbx_description
1 polymer ?
#
loop_
_entity_poly.entity_id
_entity_poly.type
_entity_poly.pdbx_seq_one_letter_code
_entity_poly.pdbx_strand_id
1 'polypeptide(L)'
;MSVVAPPTDHTRAHPTVLVTGFEPFAGAPVNPSGELARRLAELGHPDCRIVAEVLPVSFARAAPLLAAAIEAHDPDIVIALGLAETRHAITPERVALNLADARIADNDGDQPRDLAIEPGGPAARFTGLPVKAIAHDIAAAGIPAEVSLTAGSYVCNHAFYALMGLVEQRTAHRSATGEADARPLRAGFIHVPATPQLGGSPQFTLDELERGIRIAISTTLATRPHHDADLPGGSTH
;
A
#
# COMPACT_ATOMS: atom_id res chain seq x y z
N MET A 1 16.42 -39.30 -25.21
CA MET A 1 15.43 -39.10 -24.12
C MET A 1 15.36 -37.61 -23.85
N SER A 2 14.36 -36.94 -24.40
CA SER A 2 14.17 -35.49 -24.21
C SER A 2 13.38 -35.31 -22.91
N VAL A 3 14.03 -34.73 -21.90
CA VAL A 3 13.38 -34.38 -20.64
C VAL A 3 12.60 -33.10 -20.90
N VAL A 4 11.29 -33.24 -21.06
CA VAL A 4 10.35 -32.13 -21.07
C VAL A 4 10.35 -31.55 -19.65
N ALA A 5 10.77 -30.29 -19.52
CA ALA A 5 10.65 -29.55 -18.27
C ALA A 5 9.17 -29.46 -17.86
N PRO A 6 8.85 -29.59 -16.56
CA PRO A 6 7.46 -29.50 -16.12
C PRO A 6 6.89 -28.11 -16.42
N PRO A 7 5.59 -28.00 -16.73
CA PRO A 7 4.96 -26.72 -16.99
C PRO A 7 5.00 -25.86 -15.72
N THR A 8 5.50 -24.64 -15.85
CA THR A 8 5.40 -23.61 -14.82
C THR A 8 3.93 -23.25 -14.64
N ASP A 9 3.41 -23.48 -13.44
CA ASP A 9 2.02 -23.23 -13.13
C ASP A 9 1.76 -21.71 -13.03
N HIS A 10 1.37 -21.11 -14.15
CA HIS A 10 0.96 -19.70 -14.26
C HIS A 10 -0.55 -19.49 -13.98
N THR A 11 -1.27 -20.47 -13.40
CA THR A 11 -2.75 -20.59 -13.53
C THR A 11 -3.63 -19.61 -12.76
N ARG A 12 -3.10 -18.60 -12.05
CA ARG A 12 -3.95 -17.42 -11.81
C ARG A 12 -3.91 -16.52 -13.03
N ALA A 13 -4.83 -16.79 -13.96
CA ALA A 13 -5.04 -16.07 -15.21
C ALA A 13 -5.40 -14.58 -15.02
N HIS A 14 -5.69 -14.16 -13.77
CA HIS A 14 -5.96 -12.77 -13.41
C HIS A 14 -5.46 -12.49 -11.98
N PRO A 15 -4.40 -11.67 -11.81
CA PRO A 15 -3.93 -11.26 -10.49
C PRO A 15 -5.03 -10.57 -9.67
N THR A 16 -4.93 -10.62 -8.35
CA THR A 16 -5.85 -9.98 -7.41
C THR A 16 -5.03 -8.92 -6.71
N VAL A 17 -5.54 -7.70 -6.76
CA VAL A 17 -4.99 -6.56 -6.04
C VAL A 17 -5.96 -6.20 -4.92
N LEU A 18 -5.51 -6.34 -3.68
CA LEU A 18 -6.19 -5.79 -2.53
C LEU A 18 -5.78 -4.33 -2.39
N VAL A 19 -6.74 -3.42 -2.52
CA VAL A 19 -6.55 -2.00 -2.26
C VAL A 19 -7.22 -1.68 -0.94
N THR A 20 -6.47 -1.16 0.04
CA THR A 20 -7.07 -0.71 1.29
C THR A 20 -7.07 0.80 1.38
N GLY A 21 -8.05 1.36 2.07
CA GLY A 21 -8.05 2.76 2.50
C GLY A 21 -8.47 2.86 3.96
N PHE A 22 -8.66 4.08 4.46
CA PHE A 22 -9.11 4.31 5.83
C PHE A 22 -10.46 5.00 5.90
N GLU A 23 -11.18 4.78 7.00
CA GLU A 23 -12.36 5.55 7.37
C GLU A 23 -12.03 7.03 7.69
N PRO A 24 -13.04 7.91 7.78
CA PRO A 24 -12.85 9.28 8.27
C PRO A 24 -12.29 9.33 9.70
N PHE A 25 -11.51 10.36 10.01
CA PHE A 25 -10.89 10.54 11.33
C PHE A 25 -10.73 12.03 11.67
N ALA A 26 -10.41 12.34 12.93
CA ALA A 26 -10.11 13.69 13.40
C ALA A 26 -11.17 14.76 13.04
N GLY A 27 -12.45 14.36 12.95
CA GLY A 27 -13.56 15.24 12.62
C GLY A 27 -13.74 15.53 11.12
N ALA A 28 -12.90 14.96 10.25
CA ALA A 28 -13.09 15.03 8.81
C ALA A 28 -14.37 14.27 8.40
N PRO A 29 -15.20 14.80 7.49
CA PRO A 29 -16.44 14.13 7.07
C PRO A 29 -16.17 12.96 6.13
N VAL A 30 -15.00 12.93 5.48
CA VAL A 30 -14.61 11.95 4.47
C VAL A 30 -13.13 11.60 4.61
N ASN A 31 -12.73 10.47 4.03
CA ASN A 31 -11.32 10.13 3.85
C ASN A 31 -11.12 9.66 2.39
N PRO A 32 -10.40 10.44 1.56
CA PRO A 32 -10.17 10.12 0.16
C PRO A 32 -9.59 8.73 -0.05
N SER A 33 -8.75 8.21 0.86
CA SER A 33 -8.16 6.88 0.72
C SER A 33 -9.20 5.76 0.72
N GLY A 34 -10.18 5.81 1.63
CA GLY A 34 -11.28 4.84 1.70
C GLY A 34 -12.28 4.97 0.55
N GLU A 35 -12.56 6.19 0.11
CA GLU A 35 -13.39 6.44 -1.08
C GLU A 35 -12.73 5.89 -2.35
N LEU A 36 -11.44 6.15 -2.49
CA LEU A 36 -10.63 5.72 -3.62
C LEU A 36 -10.53 4.20 -3.71
N ALA A 37 -10.32 3.50 -2.58
CA ALA A 37 -10.31 2.05 -2.54
C ALA A 37 -11.63 1.45 -3.06
N ARG A 38 -12.78 1.93 -2.54
CA ARG A 38 -14.11 1.47 -3.00
C ARG A 38 -14.31 1.74 -4.50
N ARG A 39 -14.02 2.96 -4.94
CA ARG A 39 -14.19 3.37 -6.32
C ARG A 39 -13.35 2.54 -7.31
N LEU A 40 -12.12 2.20 -6.94
CA LEU A 40 -11.26 1.33 -7.75
C LEU A 40 -11.82 -0.09 -7.88
N ALA A 41 -12.39 -0.66 -6.82
CA ALA A 41 -13.05 -1.97 -6.88
C ALA A 41 -14.33 -1.93 -7.73
N GLU A 42 -15.15 -0.88 -7.59
CA GLU A 42 -16.39 -0.70 -8.38
C GLU A 42 -16.12 -0.58 -9.88
N LEU A 43 -15.10 0.19 -10.25
CA LEU A 43 -14.75 0.43 -11.65
C LEU A 43 -13.90 -0.70 -12.26
N GLY A 44 -13.30 -1.57 -11.42
CA GLY A 44 -12.48 -2.71 -11.83
C GLY A 44 -11.19 -2.33 -12.55
N HIS A 45 -10.44 -3.31 -13.05
CA HIS A 45 -9.21 -3.10 -13.85
C HIS A 45 -9.10 -4.18 -14.95
N PRO A 46 -8.66 -3.84 -16.18
CA PRO A 46 -8.60 -4.81 -17.27
C PRO A 46 -7.67 -5.99 -16.96
N ASP A 47 -6.53 -5.71 -16.32
CA ASP A 47 -5.46 -6.71 -16.12
C ASP A 47 -5.47 -7.42 -14.75
N CYS A 48 -6.38 -7.04 -13.83
CA CYS A 48 -6.46 -7.66 -12.51
C CYS A 48 -7.83 -7.50 -11.85
N ARG A 49 -8.16 -8.40 -10.93
CA ARG A 49 -9.31 -8.25 -10.03
C ARG A 49 -8.93 -7.30 -8.91
N ILE A 50 -9.69 -6.22 -8.73
CA ILE A 50 -9.52 -5.33 -7.58
C ILE A 50 -10.52 -5.74 -6.50
N VAL A 51 -10.04 -5.92 -5.28
CA VAL A 51 -10.87 -5.98 -4.08
C VAL A 51 -10.49 -4.83 -3.16
N ALA A 52 -11.47 -4.31 -2.43
CA ALA A 52 -11.27 -3.16 -1.57
C ALA A 52 -11.71 -3.43 -0.15
N GLU A 53 -10.92 -2.94 0.81
CA GLU A 53 -11.27 -2.93 2.23
C GLU A 53 -11.01 -1.55 2.81
N VAL A 54 -11.90 -1.09 3.69
CA VAL A 54 -11.74 0.18 4.40
C VAL A 54 -11.44 -0.11 5.85
N LEU A 55 -10.21 0.18 6.24
CA LEU A 55 -9.69 -0.06 7.57
C LEU A 55 -10.12 1.06 8.53
N PRO A 56 -10.29 0.74 9.81
CA PRO A 56 -10.50 1.78 10.82
C PRO A 56 -9.23 2.59 11.04
N VAL A 57 -9.37 3.86 11.45
CA VAL A 57 -8.24 4.64 11.95
C VAL A 57 -8.03 4.25 13.41
N SER A 58 -7.41 3.09 13.60
CA SER A 58 -7.20 2.45 14.90
C SER A 58 -5.88 1.68 14.92
N PHE A 59 -5.00 1.98 15.87
CA PHE A 59 -3.77 1.22 16.09
C PHE A 59 -4.08 -0.24 16.47
N ALA A 60 -5.12 -0.47 17.26
CA ALA A 60 -5.49 -1.81 17.71
C ALA A 60 -6.12 -2.66 16.60
N ARG A 61 -6.92 -2.07 15.70
CA ARG A 61 -7.78 -2.81 14.76
C ARG A 61 -7.28 -2.84 13.32
N ALA A 62 -6.51 -1.85 12.87
CA ALA A 62 -6.11 -1.75 11.46
C ALA A 62 -5.29 -2.97 11.00
N ALA A 63 -4.25 -3.36 11.75
CA ALA A 63 -3.39 -4.48 11.38
C ALA A 63 -4.12 -5.85 11.41
N PRO A 64 -4.91 -6.20 12.45
CA PRO A 64 -5.69 -7.44 12.44
C PRO A 64 -6.69 -7.53 11.28
N LEU A 65 -7.38 -6.43 10.96
CA LEU A 65 -8.34 -6.42 9.85
C LEU A 65 -7.65 -6.49 8.48
N LEU A 66 -6.48 -5.89 8.35
CA LEU A 66 -5.65 -6.03 7.16
C LEU A 66 -5.17 -7.48 6.98
N ALA A 67 -4.76 -8.15 8.05
CA ALA A 67 -4.40 -9.57 8.00
C ALA A 67 -5.58 -10.44 7.56
N ALA A 68 -6.76 -10.23 8.16
CA ALA A 68 -7.98 -10.95 7.79
C ALA A 68 -8.37 -10.71 6.32
N ALA A 69 -8.21 -9.48 5.80
CA ALA A 69 -8.45 -9.18 4.40
C ALA A 69 -7.49 -9.91 3.46
N ILE A 70 -6.20 -9.98 3.82
CA ILE A 70 -5.20 -10.73 3.04
C ILE A 70 -5.53 -12.22 3.02
N GLU A 71 -5.93 -12.79 4.16
CA GLU A 71 -6.35 -14.20 4.24
C GLU A 71 -7.61 -14.46 3.42
N ALA A 72 -8.63 -13.61 3.53
CA ALA A 72 -9.91 -13.79 2.86
C ALA A 72 -9.81 -13.69 1.33
N HIS A 73 -8.98 -12.78 0.82
CA HIS A 73 -8.92 -12.46 -0.60
C HIS A 73 -7.78 -13.14 -1.36
N ASP A 74 -6.80 -13.69 -0.64
CA ASP A 74 -5.56 -14.27 -1.19
C ASP A 74 -4.94 -13.41 -2.32
N PRO A 75 -4.59 -12.14 -2.05
CA PRO A 75 -4.11 -11.23 -3.09
C PRO A 75 -2.70 -11.59 -3.55
N ASP A 76 -2.36 -11.21 -4.78
CA ASP A 76 -0.98 -11.21 -5.28
C ASP A 76 -0.27 -9.89 -4.92
N ILE A 77 -1.04 -8.80 -4.86
CA ILE A 77 -0.57 -7.45 -4.56
C ILE A 77 -1.47 -6.81 -3.50
N VAL A 78 -0.88 -6.13 -2.52
CA VAL A 78 -1.58 -5.22 -1.60
C VAL A 78 -1.07 -3.79 -1.80
N ILE A 79 -1.98 -2.86 -2.09
CA ILE A 79 -1.68 -1.42 -2.11
C ILE A 79 -2.53 -0.77 -1.03
N ALA A 80 -1.91 -0.45 0.11
CA ALA A 80 -2.57 0.29 1.16
C ALA A 80 -2.49 1.79 0.87
N LEU A 81 -3.63 2.48 0.95
CA LEU A 81 -3.77 3.90 0.71
C LEU A 81 -3.98 4.63 2.03
N GLY A 82 -3.36 5.80 2.16
CA GLY A 82 -3.58 6.72 3.29
C GLY A 82 -3.71 8.16 2.82
N LEU A 83 -4.43 8.97 3.58
CA LEU A 83 -4.53 10.41 3.32
C LEU A 83 -3.30 11.12 3.91
N ALA A 84 -2.63 11.94 3.11
CA ALA A 84 -1.66 12.92 3.57
C ALA A 84 -2.08 14.32 3.12
N GLU A 85 -2.87 15.00 3.96
CA GLU A 85 -3.58 16.24 3.61
C GLU A 85 -2.68 17.34 3.05
N THR A 86 -1.46 17.45 3.55
CA THR A 86 -0.52 18.53 3.20
C THR A 86 0.36 18.22 2.00
N ARG A 87 0.30 17.01 1.43
CA ARG A 87 1.15 16.64 0.30
C ARG A 87 0.62 17.18 -1.01
N HIS A 88 1.55 17.54 -1.89
CA HIS A 88 1.26 18.11 -3.20
C HIS A 88 1.39 17.08 -4.34
N ALA A 89 1.52 15.79 -4.00
CA ALA A 89 1.78 14.70 -4.93
C ALA A 89 1.29 13.35 -4.36
N ILE A 90 0.98 12.41 -5.25
CA ILE A 90 0.80 10.99 -4.89
C ILE A 90 2.17 10.42 -4.52
N THR A 91 2.27 9.77 -3.37
CA THR A 91 3.56 9.44 -2.77
C THR A 91 3.66 7.97 -2.39
N PRO A 92 4.21 7.12 -3.28
CA PRO A 92 4.55 5.75 -2.93
C PRO A 92 5.62 5.72 -1.85
N GLU A 93 5.33 5.03 -0.75
CA GLU A 93 6.19 5.01 0.43
C GLU A 93 7.27 3.95 0.29
N ARG A 94 8.53 4.37 0.49
CA ARG A 94 9.68 3.48 0.40
C ARG A 94 9.83 2.58 1.62
N VAL A 95 9.52 3.09 2.81
CA VAL A 95 9.90 2.49 4.09
C VAL A 95 8.84 2.73 5.16
N ALA A 96 8.56 1.68 5.95
CA ALA A 96 7.77 1.73 7.17
C ALA A 96 8.71 1.65 8.37
N LEU A 97 8.50 2.47 9.39
CA LEU A 97 9.31 2.49 10.61
C LEU A 97 8.62 1.73 11.73
N ASN A 98 9.39 1.03 12.58
CA ASN A 98 8.89 0.38 13.79
C ASN A 98 8.65 1.40 14.91
N LEU A 99 7.78 2.38 14.66
CA LEU A 99 7.50 3.50 15.54
C LEU A 99 6.03 3.89 15.45
N ALA A 100 5.36 3.86 16.60
CA ALA A 100 4.06 4.46 16.84
C ALA A 100 4.24 5.66 17.77
N ASP A 101 4.10 6.86 17.20
CA ASP A 101 4.19 8.13 17.92
C ASP A 101 3.11 9.07 17.40
N ALA A 102 2.02 9.19 18.18
CA ALA A 102 0.76 9.74 17.74
C ALA A 102 0.55 11.17 18.28
N ARG A 103 0.58 12.16 17.38
CA ARG A 103 0.29 13.57 17.71
C ARG A 103 -1.15 13.78 18.22
N ILE A 104 -2.09 12.97 17.74
CA ILE A 104 -3.51 12.96 18.13
C ILE A 104 -3.93 11.52 18.43
N ALA A 105 -4.98 11.32 19.24
CA ALA A 105 -5.56 9.99 19.43
C ALA A 105 -6.18 9.46 18.14
N ASP A 106 -6.20 8.14 17.98
CA ASP A 106 -6.98 7.47 16.94
C ASP A 106 -8.48 7.45 17.24
N ASN A 107 -9.29 6.82 16.38
CA ASN A 107 -10.75 6.79 16.55
C ASN A 107 -11.20 5.96 17.77
N ASP A 108 -10.34 5.10 18.33
CA ASP A 108 -10.62 4.31 19.53
C ASP A 108 -10.07 4.96 20.81
N GLY A 109 -9.39 6.10 20.68
CA GLY A 109 -8.82 6.86 21.79
C GLY A 109 -7.36 6.54 22.11
N ASP A 110 -6.72 5.66 21.34
CA ASP A 110 -5.32 5.30 21.55
C ASP A 110 -4.38 6.39 21.02
N GLN A 111 -3.43 6.79 21.87
CA GLN A 111 -2.41 7.79 21.53
C GLN A 111 -1.03 7.31 21.99
N PRO A 112 -0.44 6.31 21.31
CA PRO A 112 0.90 5.82 21.64
C PRO A 112 1.94 6.94 21.54
N ARG A 113 2.95 6.89 22.40
CA ARG A 113 4.05 7.85 22.46
C ARG A 113 5.36 7.09 22.48
N ASP A 114 6.12 7.22 21.41
CA ASP A 114 7.43 6.59 21.25
C ASP A 114 7.42 5.07 21.55
N LEU A 115 6.42 4.35 21.03
CA LEU A 115 6.29 2.90 21.21
C LEU A 115 6.70 2.14 19.94
N ALA A 116 7.37 1.01 20.10
CA ALA A 116 7.59 0.07 19.01
C ALA A 116 6.25 -0.56 18.59
N ILE A 117 5.99 -0.64 17.29
CA ILE A 117 4.84 -1.35 16.72
C ILE A 117 4.98 -2.87 16.97
N GLU A 118 6.19 -3.38 16.80
CA GLU A 118 6.56 -4.77 17.06
C GLU A 118 7.80 -4.80 17.98
N PRO A 119 7.62 -5.06 19.28
CA PRO A 119 8.74 -5.19 20.20
C PRO A 119 9.73 -6.27 19.73
N GLY A 120 11.00 -5.88 19.53
CA GLY A 120 12.05 -6.78 19.03
C GLY A 120 12.05 -7.00 17.51
N GLY A 121 11.11 -6.41 16.78
CA GLY A 121 11.09 -6.39 15.32
C GLY A 121 12.20 -5.49 14.72
N PRO A 122 12.46 -5.59 13.40
CA PRO A 122 13.44 -4.72 12.74
C PRO A 122 13.07 -3.24 12.88
N ALA A 123 14.06 -2.35 12.85
CA ALA A 123 13.80 -0.90 12.98
C ALA A 123 12.92 -0.35 11.84
N ALA A 124 13.00 -0.96 10.65
CA ALA A 124 12.24 -0.55 9.48
C ALA A 124 12.02 -1.73 8.53
N ARG A 125 10.98 -1.61 7.69
CA ARG A 125 10.67 -2.54 6.60
C ARG A 125 10.50 -1.78 5.29
N PHE A 126 11.10 -2.28 4.21
CA PHE A 126 10.97 -1.66 2.89
C PHE A 126 9.76 -2.21 2.14
N THR A 127 9.12 -1.34 1.35
CA THR A 127 8.06 -1.73 0.41
C THR A 127 8.50 -2.81 -0.59
N GLY A 128 7.57 -3.68 -0.97
CA GLY A 128 7.69 -4.62 -2.08
C GLY A 128 7.17 -4.08 -3.42
N LEU A 129 6.69 -2.83 -3.45
CA LEU A 129 6.24 -2.14 -4.66
C LEU A 129 7.42 -1.48 -5.41
N PRO A 130 7.34 -1.36 -6.75
CA PRO A 130 8.34 -0.68 -7.57
C PRO A 130 8.11 0.83 -7.52
N VAL A 131 8.39 1.45 -6.38
CA VAL A 131 7.98 2.83 -6.08
C VAL A 131 8.55 3.87 -7.03
N LYS A 132 9.75 3.66 -7.57
CA LYS A 132 10.33 4.59 -8.55
C LYS A 132 9.61 4.49 -9.89
N ALA A 133 9.33 3.27 -10.35
CA ALA A 133 8.55 3.06 -11.56
C ALA A 133 7.15 3.66 -11.41
N ILE A 134 6.48 3.41 -10.28
CA ILE A 134 5.15 3.97 -9.98
C ILE A 134 5.17 5.50 -10.04
N ALA A 135 6.10 6.13 -9.30
CA ALA A 135 6.18 7.59 -9.27
C ALA A 135 6.48 8.16 -10.67
N HIS A 136 7.39 7.53 -11.42
CA HIS A 136 7.71 7.91 -12.79
C HIS A 136 6.49 7.84 -13.72
N ASP A 137 5.77 6.72 -13.73
CA ASP A 137 4.65 6.50 -14.66
C ASP A 137 3.46 7.40 -14.33
N ILE A 138 3.19 7.67 -13.04
CA ILE A 138 2.15 8.62 -12.62
C ILE A 138 2.53 10.04 -13.07
N ALA A 139 3.78 10.45 -12.85
CA ALA A 139 4.28 11.75 -13.29
C ALA A 139 4.25 11.92 -14.81
N ALA A 140 4.61 10.88 -15.57
CA ALA A 140 4.55 10.86 -17.02
C ALA A 140 3.11 11.00 -17.56
N ALA A 141 2.10 10.62 -16.76
CA ALA A 141 0.69 10.81 -17.08
C ALA A 141 0.16 12.22 -16.72
N GLY A 142 1.01 13.12 -16.24
CA GLY A 142 0.67 14.49 -15.89
C GLY A 142 0.10 14.67 -14.47
N ILE A 143 0.22 13.67 -13.60
CA ILE A 143 -0.22 13.73 -12.21
C ILE A 143 1.02 13.83 -11.31
N PRO A 144 1.17 14.86 -10.45
CA PRO A 144 2.32 14.96 -9.56
C PRO A 144 2.50 13.72 -8.69
N ALA A 145 3.68 13.11 -8.76
CA ALA A 145 4.05 11.94 -7.97
C ALA A 145 5.55 11.92 -7.66
N GLU A 146 5.91 11.47 -6.45
CA GLU A 146 7.28 11.35 -5.98
C GLU A 146 7.42 10.21 -4.95
N VAL A 147 8.61 9.63 -4.83
CA VAL A 147 8.87 8.61 -3.80
C VAL A 147 8.99 9.30 -2.43
N SER A 148 8.29 8.78 -1.42
CA SER A 148 8.40 9.24 -0.04
C SER A 148 9.30 8.32 0.79
N LEU A 149 10.09 8.92 1.69
CA LEU A 149 10.98 8.22 2.62
C LEU A 149 10.43 8.18 4.05
N THR A 150 9.20 8.64 4.28
CA THR A 150 8.51 8.54 5.57
C THR A 150 7.00 8.44 5.40
N ALA A 151 6.41 7.39 5.96
CA ALA A 151 4.96 7.25 6.08
C ALA A 151 4.41 7.93 7.36
N GLY A 152 5.23 8.72 8.06
CA GLY A 152 4.93 9.26 9.39
C GLY A 152 5.08 8.21 10.50
N SER A 153 4.44 8.46 11.63
CA SER A 153 4.47 7.60 12.84
C SER A 153 3.08 7.27 13.39
N TYR A 154 2.04 7.57 12.60
CA TYR A 154 0.64 7.37 12.97
C TYR A 154 0.07 6.05 12.39
N VAL A 155 -1.25 5.89 12.36
CA VAL A 155 -1.92 4.64 11.93
C VAL A 155 -1.53 4.19 10.52
N CYS A 156 -1.24 5.12 9.60
CA CYS A 156 -0.76 4.78 8.25
C CYS A 156 0.58 4.02 8.29
N ASN A 157 1.58 4.54 9.00
CA ASN A 157 2.86 3.86 9.20
C ASN A 157 2.68 2.55 9.98
N HIS A 158 1.81 2.53 10.98
CA HIS A 158 1.50 1.31 11.75
C HIS A 158 0.99 0.19 10.84
N ALA A 159 -0.03 0.48 10.02
CA ALA A 159 -0.58 -0.49 9.08
C ALA A 159 0.44 -0.91 8.02
N PHE A 160 1.26 0.02 7.50
CA PHE A 160 2.30 -0.29 6.54
C PHE A 160 3.39 -1.20 7.14
N TYR A 161 3.86 -0.91 8.35
CA TYR A 161 4.87 -1.72 9.03
C TYR A 161 4.36 -3.14 9.32
N ALA A 162 3.11 -3.26 9.79
CA ALA A 162 2.45 -4.55 10.00
C ALA A 162 2.26 -5.33 8.70
N LEU A 163 1.82 -4.65 7.62
CA LEU A 163 1.67 -5.24 6.28
C LEU A 163 2.95 -5.90 5.80
N MET A 164 4.09 -5.20 5.92
CA MET A 164 5.36 -5.77 5.49
C MET A 164 5.79 -6.95 6.37
N GLY A 165 5.47 -6.93 7.67
CA GLY A 165 5.67 -8.09 8.55
C GLY A 165 4.85 -9.32 8.13
N LEU A 166 3.60 -9.11 7.72
CA LEU A 166 2.76 -10.19 7.17
C LEU A 166 3.35 -10.77 5.88
N VAL A 167 3.92 -9.94 5.00
CA VAL A 167 4.61 -10.40 3.79
C VAL A 167 5.82 -11.26 4.14
N GLU A 168 6.65 -10.83 5.08
CA GLU A 168 7.83 -11.57 5.55
C GLU A 168 7.44 -12.94 6.13
N GLN A 169 6.44 -12.96 7.03
CA GLN A 169 5.92 -14.19 7.64
C GLN A 169 5.38 -15.16 6.59
N ARG A 170 4.61 -14.65 5.63
CA ARG A 170 4.05 -15.46 4.55
C ARG A 170 5.13 -16.05 3.65
N THR A 171 6.15 -15.27 3.34
CA THR A 171 7.31 -15.71 2.54
C THR A 171 8.11 -16.80 3.27
N ALA A 172 8.34 -16.63 4.56
CA ALA A 172 9.02 -17.61 5.40
C ALA A 172 8.21 -18.92 5.50
N HIS A 173 6.89 -18.82 5.71
CA HIS A 173 6.00 -19.98 5.78
C HIS A 173 6.02 -20.80 4.48
N ARG A 174 5.85 -20.15 3.32
CA ARG A 174 5.90 -20.83 2.01
C ARG A 174 7.24 -21.51 1.73
N SER A 175 8.33 -20.87 2.13
CA SER A 175 9.68 -21.45 2.02
C SER A 175 9.81 -22.72 2.88
N ALA A 176 9.21 -22.73 4.07
CA ALA A 176 9.24 -23.88 4.97
C ALA A 176 8.32 -25.03 4.53
N THR A 177 7.21 -24.75 3.84
CA THR A 177 6.24 -25.77 3.39
C THR A 177 6.54 -26.32 1.98
N GLY A 178 7.58 -25.83 1.31
CA GLY A 178 7.95 -26.27 -0.04
C GLY A 178 7.09 -25.65 -1.16
N GLU A 179 6.32 -24.60 -0.86
CA GLU A 179 5.53 -23.84 -1.82
C GLU A 179 6.33 -22.69 -2.47
N ALA A 180 7.63 -22.88 -2.66
CA ALA A 180 8.54 -21.84 -3.12
C ALA A 180 8.22 -21.33 -4.55
N ASP A 181 7.54 -22.12 -5.36
CA ASP A 181 7.13 -21.76 -6.73
C ASP A 181 5.90 -20.84 -6.78
N ALA A 182 5.21 -20.61 -5.64
CA ALA A 182 4.08 -19.68 -5.58
C ALA A 182 4.54 -18.23 -5.75
N ARG A 183 3.76 -17.42 -6.48
CA ARG A 183 4.08 -15.99 -6.67
C ARG A 183 4.19 -15.27 -5.33
N PRO A 184 5.24 -14.46 -5.10
CA PRO A 184 5.41 -13.73 -3.84
C PRO A 184 4.35 -12.65 -3.71
N LEU A 185 3.79 -12.50 -2.50
CA LEU A 185 2.93 -11.37 -2.16
C LEU A 185 3.76 -10.09 -2.22
N ARG A 186 3.37 -9.14 -3.07
CA ARG A 186 3.97 -7.81 -3.12
C ARG A 186 3.08 -6.85 -2.38
N ALA A 187 3.64 -6.02 -1.52
CA ALA A 187 2.84 -5.07 -0.76
C ALA A 187 3.56 -3.75 -0.56
N GLY A 188 2.79 -2.69 -0.36
CA GLY A 188 3.31 -1.39 0.02
C GLY A 188 2.22 -0.39 0.30
N PHE A 189 2.64 0.85 0.53
CA PHE A 189 1.76 1.94 0.92
C PHE A 189 1.91 3.11 -0.05
N ILE A 190 0.81 3.81 -0.34
CA ILE A 190 0.80 5.04 -1.14
C ILE A 190 -0.04 6.08 -0.40
N HIS A 191 0.57 7.22 -0.08
CA HIS A 191 -0.19 8.36 0.41
C HIS A 191 -0.77 9.14 -0.77
N VAL A 192 -2.03 9.55 -0.62
CA VAL A 192 -2.73 10.42 -1.56
C VAL A 192 -3.01 11.78 -0.92
N PRO A 193 -2.91 12.89 -1.67
CA PRO A 193 -3.29 14.23 -1.22
C PRO A 193 -4.77 14.38 -0.86
N ALA A 194 -5.10 15.53 -0.26
CA ALA A 194 -6.48 15.93 -0.01
C ALA A 194 -7.27 16.17 -1.31
N THR A 195 -8.57 15.90 -1.24
CA THR A 195 -9.54 16.23 -2.28
C THR A 195 -10.34 17.49 -1.91
N PRO A 196 -11.07 18.11 -2.87
CA PRO A 196 -11.83 19.34 -2.60
C PRO A 196 -12.78 19.31 -1.41
N GLN A 197 -13.32 18.14 -1.08
CA GLN A 197 -14.24 17.94 0.03
C GLN A 197 -13.61 18.23 1.41
N LEU A 198 -12.28 18.16 1.53
CA LEU A 198 -11.57 18.43 2.79
C LEU A 198 -11.16 19.90 2.95
N GLY A 199 -11.36 20.74 1.93
CA GLY A 199 -10.85 22.12 1.94
C GLY A 199 -9.32 22.19 1.78
N GLY A 200 -8.74 23.40 1.83
CA GLY A 200 -7.30 23.61 1.71
C GLY A 200 -6.74 23.65 0.28
N SER A 201 -5.41 23.64 0.13
CA SER A 201 -4.73 23.62 -1.18
C SER A 201 -3.36 22.93 -1.02
N PRO A 202 -2.90 22.16 -2.01
CA PRO A 202 -3.54 21.86 -3.30
C PRO A 202 -4.57 20.74 -3.17
N GLN A 203 -5.48 20.66 -4.14
CA GLN A 203 -6.54 19.67 -4.13
C GLN A 203 -6.50 18.86 -5.42
N PHE A 204 -6.44 17.55 -5.27
CA PHE A 204 -6.55 16.61 -6.38
C PHE A 204 -8.00 16.17 -6.45
N THR A 205 -8.57 16.10 -7.66
CA THR A 205 -9.87 15.47 -7.83
C THR A 205 -9.77 13.98 -7.54
N LEU A 206 -10.87 13.37 -7.08
CA LEU A 206 -10.92 11.93 -6.88
C LEU A 206 -10.62 11.16 -8.17
N ASP A 207 -10.96 11.74 -9.33
CA ASP A 207 -10.66 11.20 -10.66
C ASP A 207 -9.15 11.17 -10.96
N GLU A 208 -8.41 12.23 -10.61
CA GLU A 208 -6.95 12.27 -10.75
C GLU A 208 -6.28 11.25 -9.83
N LEU A 209 -6.73 11.15 -8.58
CA LEU A 209 -6.21 10.16 -7.64
C LEU A 209 -6.51 8.73 -8.11
N GLU A 210 -7.72 8.46 -8.59
CA GLU A 210 -8.11 7.18 -9.20
C GLU A 210 -7.22 6.81 -10.36
N ARG A 211 -7.01 7.74 -11.30
CA ARG A 211 -6.11 7.52 -12.43
C ARG A 211 -4.68 7.23 -11.97
N GLY A 212 -4.18 7.96 -10.97
CA GLY A 212 -2.85 7.74 -10.41
C GLY A 212 -2.69 6.34 -9.80
N ILE A 213 -3.66 5.89 -9.00
CA ILE A 213 -3.59 4.55 -8.39
C ILE A 213 -3.79 3.43 -9.42
N ARG A 214 -4.61 3.63 -10.46
CA ARG A 214 -4.70 2.69 -11.60
C ARG A 214 -3.35 2.51 -12.30
N ILE A 215 -2.62 3.60 -12.51
CA ILE A 215 -1.26 3.56 -13.04
C ILE A 215 -0.35 2.79 -12.08
N ALA A 216 -0.40 3.08 -10.77
CA ALA A 216 0.39 2.33 -9.78
C ALA A 216 0.14 0.82 -9.83
N ILE A 217 -1.12 0.40 -10.00
CA ILE A 217 -1.51 -1.00 -10.17
C ILE A 217 -0.90 -1.58 -11.46
N SER A 218 -1.11 -0.93 -12.60
CA SER A 218 -0.59 -1.36 -13.91
C SER A 218 0.94 -1.47 -13.90
N THR A 219 1.64 -0.46 -13.38
CA THR A 219 3.10 -0.45 -13.25
C THR A 219 3.60 -1.57 -12.35
N THR A 220 2.90 -1.83 -11.23
CA THR A 220 3.26 -2.94 -10.34
C THR A 220 3.13 -4.28 -11.06
N LEU A 221 2.02 -4.50 -11.76
CA LEU A 221 1.78 -5.73 -12.54
C LEU A 221 2.82 -5.94 -13.65
N ALA A 222 3.22 -4.88 -14.34
CA ALA A 222 4.20 -4.93 -15.42
C ALA A 222 5.65 -5.09 -14.92
N THR A 223 5.95 -4.66 -13.69
CA THR A 223 7.29 -4.75 -13.11
C THR A 223 7.52 -6.09 -12.45
N ARG A 224 8.64 -6.75 -12.79
CA ARG A 224 9.03 -8.03 -12.19
C ARG A 224 9.18 -7.90 -10.65
N PRO A 225 8.82 -8.94 -9.87
CA PRO A 225 9.05 -8.94 -8.43
C PRO A 225 10.52 -8.62 -8.09
N HIS A 226 10.74 -7.89 -6.99
CA HIS A 226 12.06 -7.43 -6.51
C HIS A 226 12.85 -6.49 -7.45
N HIS A 227 12.24 -6.04 -8.55
CA HIS A 227 12.81 -5.01 -9.42
C HIS A 227 12.07 -3.67 -9.27
N ASP A 228 12.78 -2.59 -9.58
CA ASP A 228 12.26 -1.23 -9.67
C ASP A 228 12.98 -0.51 -10.83
N ALA A 229 12.50 0.67 -11.21
CA ALA A 229 13.15 1.47 -12.25
C ALA A 229 14.55 1.94 -11.82
N ASP A 230 15.49 1.94 -12.78
CA ASP A 230 16.85 2.48 -12.60
C ASP A 230 16.83 4.01 -12.72
N LEU A 231 16.14 4.64 -11.76
CA LEU A 231 15.96 6.09 -11.64
C LEU A 231 16.33 6.55 -10.23
N PRO A 232 16.76 7.81 -10.05
CA PRO A 232 16.87 8.39 -8.72
C PRO A 232 15.47 8.53 -8.10
N GLY A 233 15.38 8.30 -6.79
CA GLY A 233 14.12 8.43 -6.02
C GLY A 233 14.37 8.81 -4.56
N GLY A 234 15.51 9.44 -4.27
CA GLY A 234 15.82 9.98 -2.95
C GLY A 234 15.47 11.47 -2.88
N SER A 235 15.25 11.99 -1.68
CA SER A 235 15.15 13.42 -1.40
C SER A 235 16.47 13.95 -0.84
N THR A 236 16.73 15.25 -1.00
CA THR A 236 17.92 15.89 -0.41
C THR A 236 17.74 16.21 1.07
N HIS A 237 16.50 16.38 1.55
CA HIS A 237 16.08 16.51 2.96
C HIS A 237 14.62 16.08 3.08
#